data_AF-A0A2X2BNY8-F1
#
_entry.id   AF-A0A2X2BNY8-F1
#
_cell.length_a   1.000
_cell.length_b   1.000
_cell.length_c   1.000
_cell.angle_alpha   90.00
_cell.angle_beta   90.00
_cell.angle_gamma   90.00
#
_symmetry.space_group_name_H-M   'P 1'
#
loop_
_entity.id
_entity.type
_entity.pdbx_description
1 polymer ?
#
loop_
_entity_poly.entity_id
_entity_poly.type
_entity_poly.pdbx_seq_one_letter_code
_entity_poly.pdbx_strand_id
1 'polypeptide(L)'
;MTDKIDSTYMPYKHYKNSIAILFLASALLPRFSVAEPLTHLPQKDRISYFAQAEKMAITGVAIKTKPVLARPAKEGEVITTYIKGEGVETISEPAKAGDWVVQNICPATGNEEILVRKDKFTQRYNLADVDKAKSITPIRQGYQVFIPKGIEMNYFIVPKQTAEFAMEAPWGELQRFQAGDAVVQSTTDKQDIYRIQQAAFKCTYTILKTAKEI
;
A
#
# COMPACT_ATOMS: atom_id res chain seq x y z
N MET A 1 -86.98 -39.89 -39.72
CA MET A 1 -86.86 -41.25 -40.25
C MET A 1 -85.42 -41.37 -40.74
N THR A 2 -84.65 -42.30 -40.15
CA THR A 2 -83.29 -42.78 -40.55
C THR A 2 -82.17 -41.71 -40.63
N ASP A 3 -81.00 -41.82 -40.00
CA ASP A 3 -80.30 -42.94 -39.37
C ASP A 3 -79.38 -42.51 -38.23
N LYS A 4 -79.02 -43.50 -37.42
CA LYS A 4 -78.47 -43.41 -36.07
C LYS A 4 -77.13 -44.17 -35.99
N ILE A 5 -76.26 -43.70 -35.10
CA ILE A 5 -75.26 -44.44 -34.30
C ILE A 5 -73.87 -44.71 -34.93
N ASP A 6 -72.97 -43.75 -34.67
CA ASP A 6 -71.77 -43.81 -33.80
C ASP A 6 -71.20 -45.16 -33.35
N SER A 7 -69.87 -45.34 -33.49
CA SER A 7 -69.01 -45.94 -32.43
C SER A 7 -67.54 -45.95 -32.86
N THR A 8 -66.65 -45.29 -32.09
CA THR A 8 -65.49 -45.87 -31.37
C THR A 8 -64.21 -45.00 -31.32
N TYR A 9 -63.82 -44.71 -30.06
CA TYR A 9 -62.46 -44.78 -29.46
C TYR A 9 -61.35 -43.71 -29.73
N MET A 10 -61.22 -42.81 -28.73
CA MET A 10 -60.07 -42.63 -27.78
C MET A 10 -58.70 -42.06 -28.28
N PRO A 11 -57.86 -41.48 -27.39
CA PRO A 11 -57.43 -40.08 -27.46
C PRO A 11 -55.90 -39.91 -27.62
N TYR A 12 -55.44 -38.70 -27.96
CA TYR A 12 -54.02 -38.35 -27.86
C TYR A 12 -53.76 -37.10 -27.00
N LYS A 13 -52.72 -37.25 -26.17
CA LYS A 13 -52.32 -36.48 -24.99
C LYS A 13 -51.86 -35.05 -25.28
N HIS A 14 -52.17 -34.18 -24.32
CA HIS A 14 -51.61 -32.83 -24.15
C HIS A 14 -50.07 -32.82 -24.08
N TYR A 15 -49.44 -32.00 -24.94
CA TYR A 15 -48.05 -31.59 -24.84
C TYR A 15 -47.92 -30.43 -23.83
N LYS A 16 -47.10 -30.59 -22.79
CA LYS A 16 -46.71 -29.51 -21.88
C LYS A 16 -45.57 -28.70 -22.52
N ASN A 17 -45.84 -27.43 -22.83
CA ASN A 17 -44.81 -26.45 -23.19
C ASN A 17 -44.07 -26.01 -21.92
N SER A 18 -42.85 -26.51 -21.72
CA SER A 18 -41.91 -25.97 -20.74
C SER A 18 -41.05 -24.90 -21.41
N ILE A 19 -41.33 -23.63 -21.11
CA ILE A 19 -40.47 -22.50 -21.46
C ILE A 19 -39.24 -22.57 -20.53
N ALA A 20 -38.10 -22.95 -21.09
CA ALA A 20 -36.82 -22.88 -20.39
C ALA A 20 -36.35 -21.41 -20.38
N ILE A 21 -36.44 -20.76 -19.20
CA ILE A 21 -35.86 -19.44 -18.95
C ILE A 21 -34.35 -19.63 -18.80
N LEU A 22 -33.59 -19.19 -19.80
CA LEU A 22 -32.13 -19.17 -19.76
C LEU A 22 -31.67 -17.99 -18.89
N PHE A 23 -31.30 -18.26 -17.64
CA PHE A 23 -30.57 -17.29 -16.81
C PHE A 23 -29.15 -17.12 -17.38
N LEU A 24 -28.91 -16.04 -18.11
CA LEU A 24 -27.56 -15.54 -18.38
C LEU A 24 -26.99 -15.02 -17.06
N ALA A 25 -26.31 -15.91 -16.32
CA ALA A 25 -25.45 -15.53 -15.22
C ALA A 25 -24.24 -14.78 -15.81
N SER A 26 -24.33 -13.45 -15.85
CA SER A 26 -23.18 -12.57 -16.07
C SER A 26 -22.21 -12.79 -14.92
N ALA A 27 -21.24 -13.70 -15.10
CA ALA A 27 -20.13 -13.87 -14.20
C ALA A 27 -19.38 -12.53 -14.14
N LEU A 28 -19.54 -11.80 -13.03
CA LEU A 28 -18.66 -10.71 -12.64
C LEU A 28 -17.27 -11.31 -12.42
N LEU A 29 -16.52 -11.45 -13.51
CA LEU A 29 -15.10 -11.78 -13.41
C LEU A 29 -14.44 -10.66 -12.60
N PRO A 30 -13.72 -10.98 -11.51
CA PRO A 30 -12.94 -9.98 -10.80
C PRO A 30 -11.94 -9.40 -11.81
N ARG A 31 -12.08 -8.12 -12.12
CA ARG A 31 -11.08 -7.40 -12.90
C ARG A 31 -9.83 -7.29 -12.03
N PHE A 32 -8.91 -8.22 -12.21
CA PHE A 32 -7.54 -8.04 -11.75
C PHE A 32 -6.93 -6.93 -12.61
N SER A 33 -7.09 -5.69 -12.18
CA SER A 33 -6.37 -4.57 -12.79
C SER A 33 -4.90 -4.77 -12.44
N VAL A 34 -4.10 -5.19 -13.41
CA VAL A 34 -2.64 -5.09 -13.29
C VAL A 34 -2.33 -3.62 -13.13
N ALA A 35 -1.72 -3.23 -12.01
CA ALA A 35 -1.33 -1.85 -11.79
C ALA A 35 -0.43 -1.40 -12.95
N GLU A 36 -0.76 -0.26 -13.56
CA GLU A 36 0.02 0.26 -14.68
C GLU A 36 1.47 0.48 -14.22
N PRO A 37 2.48 0.12 -15.04
CA PRO A 37 3.89 0.33 -14.69
C PRO A 37 4.13 1.76 -14.22
N LEU A 38 4.87 1.95 -13.13
CA LEU A 38 5.14 3.28 -12.57
C LEU A 38 5.79 4.22 -13.59
N THR A 39 6.50 3.65 -14.57
CA THR A 39 7.13 4.36 -15.68
C THR A 39 6.13 5.03 -16.63
N HIS A 40 4.86 4.63 -16.63
CA HIS A 40 3.81 5.25 -17.45
C HIS A 40 3.08 6.37 -16.74
N LEU A 41 3.22 6.49 -15.41
CA LEU A 41 2.65 7.59 -14.66
C LEU A 41 3.42 8.89 -14.96
N PRO A 42 2.76 10.07 -14.90
CA PRO A 42 3.46 11.34 -14.93
C PRO A 42 4.56 11.39 -13.85
N GLN A 43 5.78 11.73 -14.24
CA GLN A 43 6.89 11.82 -13.28
C GLN A 43 7.06 13.23 -12.75
N LYS A 44 7.33 13.37 -11.45
CA LYS A 44 7.70 14.64 -10.82
C LYS A 44 9.08 14.52 -10.18
N ASP A 45 9.81 15.63 -10.18
CA ASP A 45 11.02 15.76 -9.37
C ASP A 45 10.65 15.96 -7.89
N ARG A 46 11.18 15.08 -7.02
CA ARG A 46 10.85 15.09 -5.59
C ARG A 46 11.24 16.39 -4.90
N ILE A 47 12.39 16.96 -5.27
CA ILE A 47 12.93 18.18 -4.64
C ILE A 47 12.05 19.37 -4.99
N SER A 48 11.78 19.57 -6.28
CA SER A 48 10.92 20.64 -6.78
C SER A 48 9.48 20.52 -6.28
N TYR A 49 8.96 19.29 -6.16
CA TYR A 49 7.60 19.07 -5.66
C TYR A 49 7.45 19.43 -4.18
N PHE A 50 8.43 19.03 -3.35
CA PHE A 50 8.41 19.40 -1.93
C PHE A 50 8.64 20.91 -1.73
N ALA A 51 9.55 21.52 -2.48
CA ALA A 51 9.79 22.96 -2.42
C ALA A 51 8.55 23.79 -2.80
N GLN A 52 7.69 23.28 -3.70
CA GLN A 52 6.40 23.92 -4.00
C GLN A 52 5.46 23.87 -2.78
N ALA A 53 5.38 22.74 -2.09
CA ALA A 53 4.57 22.60 -0.88
C ALA A 53 5.05 23.56 0.23
N GLU A 54 6.37 23.73 0.39
CA GLU A 54 6.94 24.72 1.32
C GLU A 54 6.54 26.15 0.95
N LYS A 55 6.68 26.54 -0.33
CA LYS A 55 6.28 27.88 -0.82
C LYS A 55 4.79 28.17 -0.62
N MET A 56 3.96 27.14 -0.74
CA MET A 56 2.52 27.24 -0.50
C MET A 56 2.16 27.23 1.00
N ALA A 57 3.14 27.08 1.88
CA ALA A 57 2.97 26.96 3.33
C ALA A 57 1.99 25.85 3.73
N ILE A 58 2.03 24.71 3.02
CA ILE A 58 1.18 23.55 3.28
C ILE A 58 1.88 22.42 4.06
N THR A 59 3.14 22.61 4.45
CA THR A 59 3.91 21.61 5.18
C THR A 59 3.65 21.62 6.68
N GLY A 60 3.63 20.43 7.28
CA GLY A 60 3.66 20.16 8.71
C GLY A 60 4.95 19.46 9.14
N VAL A 61 4.99 19.02 10.40
CA VAL A 61 6.08 18.23 10.99
C VAL A 61 5.50 17.00 11.68
N ALA A 62 6.12 15.85 11.45
CA ALA A 62 5.74 14.59 12.08
C ALA A 62 6.98 13.77 12.48
N ILE A 63 6.80 12.83 13.40
CA ILE A 63 7.82 11.87 13.81
C ILE A 63 7.28 10.45 13.66
N LYS A 64 8.11 9.52 13.21
CA LYS A 64 7.76 8.09 13.27
C LYS A 64 7.86 7.65 14.72
N THR A 65 6.80 7.06 15.26
CA THR A 65 6.73 6.68 16.69
C THR A 65 6.44 5.21 16.90
N LYS A 66 5.78 4.57 15.93
CA LYS A 66 5.39 3.17 16.08
C LYS A 66 6.61 2.24 15.97
N PRO A 67 6.74 1.25 16.87
CA PRO A 67 7.75 0.21 16.76
C PRO A 67 7.69 -0.53 15.43
N VAL A 68 8.82 -1.09 15.03
CA VAL A 68 8.96 -1.95 13.85
C VAL A 68 9.54 -3.30 14.26
N LEU A 69 9.29 -4.32 13.45
CA LEU A 69 10.07 -5.54 13.50
C LEU A 69 11.17 -5.43 12.46
N ALA A 70 12.40 -5.83 12.78
CA ALA A 70 13.47 -5.83 11.79
C ALA A 70 14.40 -7.02 11.95
N ARG A 71 14.99 -7.44 10.82
CA ARG A 71 16.03 -8.45 10.76
C ARG A 71 17.15 -8.00 9.82
N PRO A 72 18.38 -8.52 9.97
CA PRO A 72 19.39 -8.37 8.95
C PRO A 72 18.88 -8.89 7.60
N ALA A 73 19.13 -8.14 6.53
CA ALA A 73 18.94 -8.61 5.18
C ALA A 73 20.06 -9.60 4.81
N LYS A 74 19.75 -10.60 3.99
CA LYS A 74 20.78 -11.42 3.37
C LYS A 74 21.38 -10.62 2.21
N GLU A 75 22.69 -10.68 2.02
CA GLU A 75 23.31 -10.02 0.87
C GLU A 75 22.74 -10.60 -0.44
N GLY A 76 22.42 -9.72 -1.39
CA GLY A 76 21.72 -10.08 -2.63
C GLY A 76 20.20 -10.26 -2.49
N GLU A 77 19.64 -10.20 -1.28
CA GLU A 77 18.19 -10.32 -1.06
C GLU A 77 17.45 -9.15 -1.71
N VAL A 78 16.39 -9.46 -2.46
CA VAL A 78 15.48 -8.47 -3.06
C VAL A 78 14.17 -8.49 -2.27
N ILE A 79 13.74 -7.31 -1.81
CA ILE A 79 12.51 -7.15 -1.04
C ILE A 79 11.45 -6.53 -1.95
N THR A 80 10.34 -7.24 -2.12
CA THR A 80 9.14 -6.66 -2.76
C THR A 80 8.24 -6.09 -1.67
N THR A 81 8.11 -4.76 -1.65
CA THR A 81 7.18 -4.08 -0.75
C THR A 81 5.77 -4.24 -1.27
N TYR A 82 4.87 -4.78 -0.44
CA TYR A 82 3.46 -4.93 -0.77
C TYR A 82 2.60 -4.11 0.18
N ILE A 83 1.66 -3.33 -0.36
CA ILE A 83 0.66 -2.60 0.41
C ILE A 83 -0.71 -3.23 0.15
N LYS A 84 -1.36 -3.66 1.24
CA LYS A 84 -2.72 -4.20 1.19
C LYS A 84 -3.68 -3.19 0.55
N GLY A 85 -4.30 -3.60 -0.56
CA GLY A 85 -5.25 -2.77 -1.31
C GLY A 85 -4.63 -2.00 -2.48
N GLU A 86 -3.30 -1.86 -2.53
CA GLU A 86 -2.58 -1.17 -3.62
C GLU A 86 -1.70 -2.10 -4.45
N GLY A 87 -1.29 -3.25 -3.90
CA GLY A 87 -0.47 -4.22 -4.60
C GLY A 87 1.03 -4.04 -4.33
N VAL A 88 1.85 -4.32 -5.33
CA VAL A 88 3.31 -4.08 -5.26
C VAL A 88 3.58 -2.58 -5.30
N GLU A 89 4.26 -2.08 -4.27
CA GLU A 89 4.67 -0.69 -4.14
C GLU A 89 6.04 -0.47 -4.79
N THR A 90 7.03 -1.25 -4.36
CA THR A 90 8.43 -1.18 -4.83
C THR A 90 9.06 -2.56 -4.85
N ILE A 91 10.09 -2.73 -5.68
CA ILE A 91 10.97 -3.89 -5.66
C ILE A 91 12.36 -3.33 -5.40
N SER A 92 12.98 -3.75 -4.30
CA SER A 92 14.25 -3.19 -3.89
C SER A 92 15.39 -3.55 -4.86
N GLU A 93 16.39 -2.69 -4.96
CA GLU A 93 17.71 -3.18 -5.38
C GLU A 93 18.18 -4.33 -4.45
N PRO A 94 19.11 -5.20 -4.92
CA PRO A 94 19.69 -6.23 -4.06
C PRO A 94 20.32 -5.63 -2.80
N ALA A 95 20.05 -6.28 -1.67
CA ALA A 95 20.56 -5.89 -0.37
C ALA A 95 22.09 -6.00 -0.31
N LYS A 96 22.73 -5.03 0.34
CA LYS A 96 24.17 -5.01 0.60
C LYS A 96 24.45 -5.50 2.02
N ALA A 97 25.69 -5.88 2.29
CA ALA A 97 26.11 -6.30 3.62
C ALA A 97 25.74 -5.26 4.70
N GLY A 98 24.98 -5.71 5.70
CA GLY A 98 24.54 -4.88 6.83
C GLY A 98 23.24 -4.09 6.61
N ASP A 99 22.60 -4.22 5.44
CA ASP A 99 21.24 -3.73 5.24
C ASP A 99 20.23 -4.50 6.11
N TRP A 100 19.08 -3.89 6.36
CA TRP A 100 18.04 -4.44 7.22
C TRP A 100 16.72 -4.53 6.47
N VAL A 101 15.99 -5.63 6.68
CA VAL A 101 14.57 -5.71 6.31
C VAL A 101 13.77 -5.21 7.49
N VAL A 102 12.98 -4.16 7.25
CA VAL A 102 12.14 -3.51 8.26
C VAL A 102 10.69 -3.73 7.92
N GLN A 103 9.95 -4.33 8.85
CA GLN A 103 8.52 -4.52 8.79
C GLN A 103 7.82 -3.47 9.65
N ASN A 104 6.97 -2.65 9.03
CA ASN A 104 6.07 -1.79 9.78
C ASN A 104 4.98 -2.62 10.46
N ILE A 105 4.62 -2.26 11.69
CA ILE A 105 3.51 -2.88 12.41
C ILE A 105 2.25 -2.09 12.07
N CYS A 106 1.67 -2.31 10.90
CA CYS A 106 0.41 -1.71 10.50
C CYS A 106 -0.51 -2.69 9.76
N PRO A 107 -1.48 -3.32 10.45
CA PRO A 107 -2.38 -4.29 9.83
C PRO A 107 -3.23 -3.74 8.68
N ALA A 108 -3.51 -2.44 8.69
CA ALA A 108 -4.29 -1.75 7.65
C ALA A 108 -3.60 -1.82 6.27
N THR A 109 -2.27 -1.78 6.25
CA THR A 109 -1.44 -1.84 5.03
C THR A 109 -0.83 -3.22 4.80
N GLY A 110 -1.09 -4.19 5.68
CA GLY A 110 -0.57 -5.55 5.56
C GLY A 110 0.81 -5.77 6.20
N ASN A 111 1.26 -4.86 7.07
CA ASN A 111 2.58 -4.90 7.71
C ASN A 111 3.71 -4.99 6.68
N GLU A 112 3.79 -3.98 5.81
CA GLU A 112 4.74 -3.93 4.70
C GLU A 112 6.20 -4.07 5.17
N GLU A 113 6.97 -4.84 4.40
CA GLU A 113 8.41 -4.98 4.58
C GLU A 113 9.14 -4.11 3.56
N ILE A 114 10.16 -3.39 4.01
CA ILE A 114 11.01 -2.54 3.19
C ILE A 114 12.48 -2.85 3.45
N LEU A 115 13.31 -2.71 2.42
CA LEU A 115 14.76 -2.72 2.58
C LEU A 115 15.22 -1.35 3.08
N VAL A 116 16.00 -1.32 4.17
CA VAL A 116 16.60 -0.10 4.71
C VAL A 116 18.13 -0.27 4.72
N ARG A 117 18.82 0.69 4.10
CA ARG A 117 20.28 0.68 4.04
C ARG A 117 20.89 0.79 5.44
N LYS A 118 22.02 0.10 5.66
CA LYS A 118 22.73 0.03 6.95
C LYS A 118 22.80 1.37 7.71
N ASP A 119 23.25 2.43 7.02
CA ASP A 119 23.46 3.73 7.65
C ASP A 119 22.15 4.39 8.03
N LYS A 120 21.15 4.35 7.14
CA LYS A 120 19.81 4.88 7.42
C LYS A 120 19.12 4.09 8.53
N PHE A 121 19.32 2.77 8.62
CA PHE A 121 18.78 1.97 9.72
C PHE A 121 19.36 2.42 11.07
N THR A 122 20.69 2.54 11.13
CA THR A 122 21.41 3.01 12.33
C THR A 122 20.99 4.43 12.73
N GLN A 123 20.76 5.31 11.76
CA GLN A 123 20.29 6.68 12.01
C GLN A 123 18.85 6.74 12.51
N ARG A 124 17.98 5.79 12.11
CA ARG A 124 16.53 5.87 12.33
C ARG A 124 16.02 5.05 13.51
N TYR A 125 16.76 4.03 13.97
CA TYR A 125 16.24 3.05 14.92
C TYR A 125 17.18 2.76 16.09
N ASN A 126 16.59 2.47 17.24
CA ASN A 126 17.24 1.84 18.39
C ASN A 126 16.61 0.47 18.64
N LEU A 127 17.40 -0.49 19.15
CA LEU A 127 16.85 -1.73 19.67
C LEU A 127 15.87 -1.40 20.81
N ALA A 128 14.70 -2.05 20.83
CA ALA A 128 13.76 -1.88 21.92
C ALA A 128 14.31 -2.46 23.22
N ASP A 129 13.95 -1.87 24.36
CA ASP A 129 14.14 -2.52 25.66
C ASP A 129 13.27 -3.78 25.77
N VAL A 130 13.58 -4.59 26.79
CA VAL A 130 12.95 -5.90 27.00
C VAL A 130 11.44 -5.78 27.20
N ASP A 131 10.97 -4.77 27.92
CA ASP A 131 9.55 -4.62 28.25
C ASP A 131 8.75 -4.19 27.03
N LYS A 132 9.30 -3.25 26.25
CA LYS A 132 8.72 -2.83 24.99
C LYS A 132 8.72 -3.96 23.98
N ALA A 133 9.79 -4.75 23.91
CA ALA A 133 9.85 -5.92 23.03
C ALA A 133 8.78 -6.96 23.40
N LYS A 134 8.60 -7.26 24.69
CA LYS A 134 7.56 -8.20 25.18
C LYS A 134 6.14 -7.74 24.87
N SER A 135 5.89 -6.44 24.80
CA SER A 135 4.58 -5.88 24.46
C SER A 135 4.18 -6.09 22.99
N ILE A 136 5.14 -6.42 22.12
CA ILE A 136 4.91 -6.66 20.70
C ILE A 136 4.89 -8.17 20.45
N THR A 137 3.72 -8.71 20.10
CA THR A 137 3.53 -10.13 19.82
C THR A 137 2.50 -10.34 18.70
N PRO A 138 2.64 -11.35 17.83
CA PRO A 138 3.79 -12.26 17.74
C PRO A 138 5.02 -11.61 17.09
N ILE A 139 6.21 -12.02 17.50
CA ILE A 139 7.46 -11.68 16.81
C ILE A 139 7.80 -12.82 15.86
N ARG A 140 8.00 -12.51 14.59
CA ARG A 140 8.42 -13.49 13.57
C ARG A 140 9.84 -13.98 13.84
N GLN A 141 10.09 -15.26 13.60
CA GLN A 141 11.43 -15.83 13.77
C GLN A 141 12.50 -15.02 13.01
N GLY A 142 13.59 -14.67 13.70
CA GLY A 142 14.69 -13.88 13.15
C GLY A 142 14.49 -12.36 13.20
N TYR A 143 13.31 -11.88 13.60
CA TYR A 143 13.03 -10.46 13.77
C TYR A 143 13.23 -10.04 15.23
N GLN A 144 13.60 -8.79 15.42
CA GLN A 144 13.70 -8.11 16.70
C GLN A 144 12.87 -6.83 16.66
N VAL A 145 12.48 -6.32 17.83
CA VAL A 145 11.69 -5.09 17.94
C VAL A 145 12.64 -3.90 17.97
N PHE A 146 12.39 -2.90 17.13
CA PHE A 146 13.11 -1.64 17.11
C PHE A 146 12.16 -0.47 17.30
N ILE A 147 12.64 0.58 17.96
CA ILE A 147 11.91 1.81 18.19
C ILE A 147 12.52 2.90 17.31
N PRO A 148 11.71 3.66 16.57
CA PRO A 148 12.21 4.84 15.86
C PRO A 148 12.86 5.83 16.83
N LYS A 149 13.93 6.48 16.39
CA LYS A 149 14.62 7.55 17.14
C LYS A 149 13.82 8.86 17.23
N GLY A 150 12.65 8.94 16.60
CA GLY A 150 11.80 10.13 16.60
C GLY A 150 12.39 11.30 15.81
N ILE A 151 13.14 11.03 14.73
CA ILE A 151 13.67 12.08 13.86
C ILE A 151 12.50 12.83 13.23
N GLU A 152 12.50 14.15 13.38
CA GLU A 152 11.49 15.02 12.77
C GLU A 152 11.57 14.97 11.25
N MET A 153 10.40 14.88 10.63
CA MET A 153 10.23 14.92 9.20
C MET A 153 9.26 16.05 8.88
N ASN A 154 9.65 16.92 7.94
CA ASN A 154 8.68 17.76 7.27
C ASN A 154 7.74 16.84 6.47
N TYR A 155 6.46 17.20 6.37
CA TYR A 155 5.55 16.46 5.52
C TYR A 155 4.48 17.37 4.92
N PHE A 156 3.86 16.92 3.84
CA PHE A 156 2.56 17.42 3.40
C PHE A 156 1.72 16.27 2.86
N ILE A 157 0.42 16.51 2.72
CA ILE A 157 -0.53 15.54 2.17
C ILE A 157 -0.77 15.87 0.70
N VAL A 158 -0.67 14.86 -0.17
CA VAL A 158 -0.99 15.01 -1.59
C VAL A 158 -2.47 15.46 -1.72
N PRO A 159 -2.76 16.58 -2.39
CA PRO A 159 -4.11 17.15 -2.46
C PRO A 159 -5.15 16.20 -3.05
N LYS A 160 -6.41 16.31 -2.62
CA LYS A 160 -7.49 15.34 -2.92
C LYS A 160 -7.81 15.18 -4.41
N GLN A 161 -7.59 16.22 -5.22
CA GLN A 161 -7.87 16.21 -6.65
C GLN A 161 -6.64 15.87 -7.50
N THR A 162 -5.53 15.49 -6.87
CA THR A 162 -4.29 15.12 -7.58
C THR A 162 -4.45 13.73 -8.19
N ALA A 163 -4.36 13.64 -9.52
CA ALA A 163 -4.21 12.37 -10.22
C ALA A 163 -2.91 11.66 -9.82
N GLU A 164 -2.87 10.35 -9.97
CA GLU A 164 -1.67 9.55 -9.65
C GLU A 164 -0.44 10.02 -10.46
N PHE A 165 0.71 9.98 -9.82
CA PHE A 165 2.00 10.30 -10.42
C PHE A 165 3.09 9.43 -9.82
N ALA A 166 4.30 9.48 -10.37
CA ALA A 166 5.46 8.82 -9.80
C ALA A 166 6.58 9.80 -9.45
N MET A 167 7.36 9.49 -8.43
CA MET A 167 8.64 10.14 -8.16
C MET A 167 9.68 9.10 -7.77
N GLU A 168 10.93 9.33 -8.13
CA GLU A 168 12.04 8.50 -7.69
C GLU A 168 12.39 8.82 -6.24
N ALA A 169 12.41 7.81 -5.39
CA ALA A 169 12.84 7.91 -4.00
C ALA A 169 14.37 8.05 -3.90
N PRO A 170 14.92 8.45 -2.74
CA PRO A 170 16.36 8.72 -2.57
C PRO A 170 17.26 7.51 -2.79
N TRP A 171 16.68 6.31 -2.80
CA TRP A 171 17.36 5.04 -3.06
C TRP A 171 17.24 4.56 -4.51
N GLY A 172 16.69 5.36 -5.43
CA GLY A 172 16.70 5.10 -6.87
C GLY A 172 15.45 4.40 -7.44
N GLU A 173 14.47 4.07 -6.61
CA GLU A 173 13.25 3.39 -7.06
C GLU A 173 12.08 4.36 -7.22
N LEU A 174 11.27 4.16 -8.27
CA LEU A 174 10.01 4.88 -8.43
C LEU A 174 9.01 4.45 -7.37
N GLN A 175 8.29 5.42 -6.80
CA GLN A 175 7.10 5.21 -6.00
C GLN A 175 5.90 5.86 -6.69
N ARG A 176 4.74 5.18 -6.70
CA ARG A 176 3.44 5.79 -7.03
C ARG A 176 3.10 6.81 -5.96
N PHE A 177 2.48 7.93 -6.27
CA PHE A 177 1.90 8.86 -5.31
C PHE A 177 0.46 9.14 -5.73
N GLN A 178 -0.45 9.16 -4.76
CA GLN A 178 -1.86 9.42 -4.99
C GLN A 178 -2.44 10.35 -3.92
N ALA A 179 -3.63 10.88 -4.19
CA ALA A 179 -4.37 11.74 -3.29
C ALA A 179 -4.44 11.16 -1.86
N GLY A 180 -4.09 11.99 -0.87
CA GLY A 180 -4.13 11.63 0.55
C GLY A 180 -2.87 10.97 1.09
N ASP A 181 -1.92 10.57 0.25
CA ASP A 181 -0.62 10.09 0.72
C ASP A 181 0.20 11.21 1.37
N ALA A 182 1.11 10.82 2.26
CA ALA A 182 2.08 11.74 2.82
C ALA A 182 3.35 11.74 1.97
N VAL A 183 3.83 12.93 1.61
CA VAL A 183 5.20 13.12 1.15
C VAL A 183 6.00 13.60 2.35
N VAL A 184 7.06 12.89 2.72
CA VAL A 184 7.90 13.22 3.88
C VAL A 184 9.29 13.65 3.42
N GLN A 185 9.94 14.52 4.18
CA GLN A 185 11.32 14.95 4.00
C GLN A 185 12.04 14.99 5.35
N SER A 186 13.27 14.47 5.41
CA SER A 186 14.09 14.62 6.63
C SER A 186 14.45 16.08 6.87
N THR A 187 14.30 16.55 8.12
CA THR A 187 14.75 17.89 8.52
C THR A 187 16.28 18.02 8.53
N THR A 188 17.00 16.90 8.55
CA THR A 188 18.48 16.85 8.55
C THR A 188 19.07 16.51 7.17
N ASP A 189 18.26 16.02 6.24
CA ASP A 189 18.67 15.63 4.89
C ASP A 189 17.56 15.99 3.89
N LYS A 190 17.68 17.16 3.25
CA LYS A 190 16.67 17.66 2.31
C LYS A 190 16.50 16.79 1.06
N GLN A 191 17.44 15.88 0.78
CA GLN A 191 17.34 14.94 -0.34
C GLN A 191 16.52 13.71 0.01
N ASP A 192 16.30 13.43 1.30
CA ASP A 192 15.58 12.27 1.84
C ASP A 192 14.05 12.49 1.76
N ILE A 193 13.53 12.59 0.53
CA ILE A 193 12.12 12.85 0.22
C ILE A 193 11.48 11.61 -0.40
N TYR A 194 10.42 11.09 0.21
CA TYR A 194 9.79 9.86 -0.25
C TYR A 194 8.32 9.78 0.18
N ARG A 195 7.61 8.79 -0.36
CA ARG A 195 6.21 8.52 -0.03
C ARG A 195 6.07 7.73 1.26
N ILE A 196 5.05 8.09 2.04
CA ILE A 196 4.38 7.15 2.95
C ILE A 196 2.91 7.08 2.57
N GLN A 197 2.42 5.88 2.32
CA GLN A 197 1.01 5.65 2.00
C GLN A 197 0.08 6.17 3.11
N GLN A 198 -1.08 6.70 2.74
CA GLN A 198 -1.98 7.41 3.66
C GLN A 198 -2.26 6.67 4.98
N ALA A 199 -2.67 5.40 4.92
CA ALA A 199 -2.98 4.61 6.10
C ALA A 199 -1.72 4.26 6.89
N ALA A 200 -0.60 3.93 6.23
CA ALA A 200 0.69 3.73 6.89
C ALA A 200 1.14 4.98 7.65
N PHE A 201 0.97 6.18 7.07
CA PHE A 201 1.35 7.44 7.70
C PHE A 201 0.54 7.67 8.98
N LYS A 202 -0.79 7.60 8.88
CA LYS A 202 -1.71 7.72 10.03
C LYS A 202 -1.41 6.69 11.14
N CYS A 203 -0.96 5.51 10.74
CA CYS A 203 -0.73 4.39 11.63
C CYS A 203 0.62 4.44 12.35
N THR A 204 1.65 5.03 11.74
CA THR A 204 3.04 4.92 12.20
C THR A 204 3.68 6.24 12.63
N TYR A 205 3.07 7.38 12.27
CA TYR A 205 3.58 8.71 12.60
C TYR A 205 2.68 9.44 13.59
N THR A 206 3.31 10.28 14.41
CA THR A 206 2.66 11.27 15.25
C THR A 206 2.91 12.66 14.66
N ILE A 207 1.86 13.44 14.48
CA ILE A 207 1.94 14.81 13.97
C ILE A 207 2.35 15.74 15.11
N LEU A 208 3.42 16.51 14.92
CA LEU A 208 3.88 17.55 15.85
C LEU A 208 3.35 18.92 15.43
N LYS A 209 3.31 19.18 14.12
CA LYS A 209 2.72 20.37 13.52
C LYS A 209 1.86 19.95 12.33
N THR A 210 0.59 20.31 12.35
CA THR A 210 -0.35 19.93 11.29
C THR A 210 -0.01 20.62 9.97
N ALA A 211 0.09 19.83 8.90
CA ALA A 211 0.13 20.31 7.52
C ALA A 211 -1.22 20.95 7.13
N LYS A 212 -1.19 22.02 6.31
CA LYS A 212 -2.43 22.61 5.79
C LYS A 212 -2.89 21.78 4.59
N GLU A 213 -4.10 21.23 4.65
CA GLU A 213 -4.70 20.56 3.50
C GLU A 213 -5.26 21.58 2.50
N ILE A 214 -5.17 21.24 1.21
CA ILE A 214 -5.71 22.00 0.08
C ILE A 214 -6.47 21.08 -0.87
#